data_AF-A0A0R1MC61-F1
#
_entry.id   AF-A0A0R1MC61-F1
#
_cell.length_a   1.000
_cell.length_b   1.000
_cell.length_c   1.000
_cell.angle_alpha   90.00
_cell.angle_beta   90.00
_cell.angle_gamma   90.00
#
_symmetry.space_group_name_H-M   'P 1'
#
loop_
_entity.id
_entity.type
_entity.pdbx_description
1 polymer ?
#
loop_
_entity_poly.entity_id
_entity_poly.type
_entity_poly.pdbx_seq_one_letter_code
_entity_poly.pdbx_strand_id
1 'polypeptide(L)'
;MTRDKMIEQSKNAFVDALFCLLEHEQFEDTTIKQLTLESGYSRRTYYRYFGSKTSILDEMLAKYLNSYQKYLLGLPMKPEDISRRVINFLWPHRQRVVILARNNLLVPLLTRHISKIADMLLDIRVPWRQKSQIVNIITQLSTQLVDFVYS
;
A
#
# COMPACT_ATOMS: atom_id res chain seq x y z
N MET A 1 21.20 1.51 -17.43
CA MET A 1 20.01 1.17 -16.59
C MET A 1 19.18 0.14 -17.35
N THR A 2 18.72 -0.95 -16.71
CA THR A 2 17.95 -2.00 -17.41
C THR A 2 16.54 -1.50 -17.78
N ARG A 3 15.93 -2.10 -18.81
CA ARG A 3 14.57 -1.76 -19.25
C ARG A 3 13.56 -1.84 -18.10
N ASP A 4 13.65 -2.86 -17.26
CA ASP A 4 12.76 -3.06 -16.12
C ASP A 4 12.90 -1.94 -15.07
N LYS A 5 14.12 -1.45 -14.83
CA LYS A 5 14.34 -0.31 -13.94
C LYS A 5 13.69 0.97 -14.49
N MET A 6 13.74 1.20 -15.80
CA MET A 6 13.08 2.36 -16.43
C MET A 6 11.55 2.27 -16.34
N ILE A 7 10.99 1.07 -16.56
CA ILE A 7 9.56 0.82 -16.40
C ILE A 7 9.14 1.14 -14.97
N GLU A 8 9.87 0.58 -14.00
CA GLU A 8 9.56 0.75 -12.59
C GLU A 8 9.70 2.20 -12.12
N GLN A 9 10.72 2.91 -12.60
CA GLN A 9 10.88 4.34 -12.33
C GLN A 9 9.68 5.13 -12.83
N SER A 10 9.21 4.87 -14.05
CA SER A 10 8.05 5.58 -14.59
C SER A 10 6.76 5.27 -13.83
N LYS A 11 6.55 4.02 -13.39
CA LYS A 11 5.41 3.66 -12.55
C LYS A 11 5.44 4.39 -11.21
N ASN A 12 6.60 4.44 -10.54
CA ASN A 12 6.74 5.14 -9.26
C ASN A 12 6.52 6.65 -9.43
N ALA A 13 6.99 7.27 -10.51
CA ALA A 13 6.75 8.69 -10.77
C ALA A 13 5.25 9.01 -10.93
N PHE A 14 4.45 8.13 -11.53
CA PHE A 14 3.00 8.31 -11.58
C PHE A 14 2.32 8.10 -10.22
N VAL A 15 2.84 7.20 -9.38
CA VAL A 15 2.37 7.06 -7.99
C VAL A 15 2.67 8.34 -7.22
N ASP A 16 3.90 8.84 -7.29
CA ASP A 16 4.33 10.05 -6.60
C ASP A 16 3.52 11.27 -7.05
N ALA A 17 3.29 11.40 -8.37
CA ALA A 17 2.44 12.43 -8.94
C ALA A 17 0.99 12.35 -8.44
N LEU A 18 0.41 11.16 -8.35
CA LEU A 18 -0.94 11.00 -7.80
C LEU A 18 -1.00 11.45 -6.34
N PHE A 19 -0.02 11.08 -5.52
CA PHE A 19 0.01 11.52 -4.12
C PHE A 19 0.23 13.02 -3.97
N CYS A 20 1.08 13.63 -4.80
CA CYS A 20 1.28 15.09 -4.83
C CYS A 20 -0.04 15.81 -5.12
N LEU A 21 -0.80 15.35 -6.11
CA LEU A 21 -2.10 15.94 -6.46
C LEU A 21 -3.14 15.72 -5.35
N LEU A 22 -3.19 14.52 -4.75
CA LEU A 22 -4.11 14.21 -3.65
C LEU A 22 -3.87 15.00 -2.35
N GLU A 23 -2.76 15.72 -2.23
CA GLU A 23 -2.56 16.69 -1.14
C GLU A 23 -3.37 17.98 -1.36
N HIS A 24 -3.85 18.24 -2.57
CA HIS A 24 -4.42 19.52 -2.97
C HIS A 24 -5.80 19.42 -3.64
N GLU A 25 -6.16 18.27 -4.20
CA GLU A 25 -7.42 18.05 -4.91
C GLU A 25 -8.02 16.66 -4.64
N GLN A 26 -9.32 16.52 -4.92
CA GLN A 26 -10.00 15.23 -4.79
C GLN A 26 -9.57 14.27 -5.89
N PHE A 27 -9.59 12.97 -5.56
CA PHE A 27 -9.19 11.92 -6.50
C PHE A 27 -9.99 11.95 -7.79
N GLU A 28 -11.28 12.25 -7.72
CA GLU A 28 -12.21 12.33 -8.85
C GLU A 28 -11.81 13.44 -9.83
N ASP A 29 -11.33 14.57 -9.31
CA ASP A 29 -10.96 15.75 -10.07
C ASP A 29 -9.58 15.64 -10.73
N THR A 30 -8.67 14.82 -10.16
CA THR A 30 -7.35 14.60 -10.75
C THR A 30 -7.44 14.13 -12.19
N THR A 31 -6.75 14.80 -13.11
CA THR A 31 -6.79 14.43 -14.54
C THR A 31 -5.53 13.69 -14.98
N ILE A 32 -5.66 12.90 -16.06
CA ILE A 32 -4.48 12.29 -16.70
C ILE A 32 -3.50 13.36 -17.17
N LYS A 33 -3.99 14.55 -17.57
CA LYS A 33 -3.13 15.68 -17.95
C LYS A 33 -2.25 16.12 -16.77
N GLN A 34 -2.83 16.33 -15.60
CA GLN A 34 -2.09 16.70 -14.39
C GLN A 34 -1.09 15.61 -14.00
N LEU A 35 -1.52 14.34 -13.99
CA LEU A 35 -0.63 13.20 -13.69
C LEU A 35 0.58 13.14 -14.63
N THR A 36 0.38 13.37 -15.93
CA THR A 36 1.48 13.38 -16.90
C THR A 36 2.39 14.59 -16.77
N LEU A 37 1.85 15.73 -16.35
CA LEU A 37 2.64 16.94 -16.10
C LEU A 37 3.50 16.75 -14.85
N GLU A 38 2.89 16.32 -13.75
CA GLU A 38 3.53 16.14 -12.45
C GLU A 38 4.55 15.00 -12.45
N SER A 39 4.26 13.87 -13.11
CA SER A 39 5.21 12.75 -13.21
C SER A 39 6.39 13.01 -14.17
N GLY A 40 6.29 14.03 -15.04
CA GLY A 40 7.24 14.26 -16.13
C GLY A 40 7.19 13.23 -17.26
N TYR A 41 6.19 12.35 -17.30
CA TYR A 41 6.04 11.32 -18.33
C TYR A 41 4.82 11.56 -19.23
N SER A 42 4.95 11.24 -20.52
CA SER A 42 3.88 11.44 -21.51
C SER A 42 2.60 10.65 -21.22
N ARG A 43 1.47 11.09 -21.78
CA ARG A 43 0.21 10.30 -21.81
C ARG A 43 0.38 8.91 -22.40
N ARG A 44 1.21 8.76 -23.45
CA ARG A 44 1.52 7.45 -24.03
C ARG A 44 2.19 6.53 -23.00
N THR A 45 3.08 7.07 -22.18
CA THR A 45 3.71 6.32 -21.09
C THR A 45 2.70 5.94 -20.01
N TYR A 46 1.80 6.86 -19.64
CA TYR A 46 0.71 6.57 -18.71
C TYR A 46 -0.15 5.40 -19.21
N TYR A 47 -0.71 5.51 -20.41
CA TYR A 47 -1.62 4.49 -20.97
C TYR A 47 -0.92 3.16 -21.29
N ARG A 48 0.41 3.14 -21.37
CA ARG A 48 1.18 1.89 -21.49
C ARG A 48 1.13 1.05 -20.21
N TYR A 49 0.97 1.68 -19.05
CA TYR A 49 1.05 1.00 -17.75
C TYR A 49 -0.24 1.04 -16.95
N PHE A 50 -1.09 2.03 -17.17
CA PHE A 50 -2.28 2.28 -16.37
C PHE A 50 -3.50 2.43 -17.27
N GLY A 51 -4.55 1.67 -16.96
CA GLY A 51 -5.86 1.79 -17.62
C GLY A 51 -6.74 2.88 -16.98
N SER A 52 -6.46 3.25 -15.73
CA SER A 52 -7.24 4.23 -14.96
C SER A 52 -6.43 4.79 -13.79
N LYS A 53 -6.89 5.90 -13.19
CA LYS A 53 -6.26 6.46 -11.98
C LYS A 53 -6.23 5.43 -10.85
N THR A 54 -7.30 4.63 -10.72
CA THR A 54 -7.40 3.55 -9.75
C THR A 54 -6.31 2.50 -9.96
N SER A 55 -5.95 2.19 -11.22
CA SER A 55 -4.89 1.22 -11.51
C SER A 55 -3.50 1.66 -11.01
N ILE A 56 -3.26 2.97 -10.82
CA ILE A 56 -2.02 3.45 -10.16
C ILE A 56 -1.98 2.94 -8.71
N LEU A 57 -3.10 3.07 -7.99
CA LEU A 57 -3.21 2.63 -6.59
C LEU A 57 -3.13 1.11 -6.48
N ASP A 58 -3.76 0.39 -7.41
CA ASP A 58 -3.75 -1.08 -7.44
C ASP A 58 -2.34 -1.62 -7.66
N GLU A 59 -1.60 -1.07 -8.63
CA GLU A 59 -0.20 -1.44 -8.91
C GLU A 59 0.71 -1.12 -7.72
N MET A 60 0.53 0.06 -7.10
CA MET A 60 1.27 0.45 -5.91
C MET A 60 1.03 -0.52 -4.76
N LEU A 61 -0.23 -0.82 -4.43
CA LEU A 61 -0.55 -1.72 -3.32
C LEU A 61 -0.03 -3.13 -3.60
N ALA A 62 -0.20 -3.64 -4.82
CA ALA A 62 0.32 -4.94 -5.19
C ALA A 62 1.84 -5.04 -4.98
N LYS A 63 2.58 -3.98 -5.32
CA LYS A 63 4.02 -3.89 -5.06
C LYS A 63 4.34 -3.86 -3.56
N TYR A 64 3.60 -3.09 -2.76
CA TYR A 64 3.80 -3.06 -1.31
C TYR A 64 3.51 -4.40 -0.65
N LEU A 65 2.41 -5.07 -1.01
CA LEU A 65 2.09 -6.40 -0.49
C LEU A 65 3.18 -7.43 -0.85
N ASN A 66 3.68 -7.40 -2.09
CA ASN A 66 4.78 -8.29 -2.51
C ASN A 66 6.08 -8.02 -1.71
N SER A 67 6.41 -6.75 -1.48
CA SER A 67 7.57 -6.36 -0.65
C SER A 67 7.39 -6.77 0.80
N TYR A 68 6.19 -6.62 1.34
CA TYR A 68 5.86 -7.01 2.70
C TYR A 68 5.93 -8.53 2.90
N GLN A 69 5.39 -9.30 1.97
CA GLN A 69 5.49 -10.76 1.98
C GLN A 69 6.95 -11.22 2.02
N LYS A 70 7.83 -10.61 1.19
CA LYS A 70 9.27 -10.90 1.20
C LYS A 70 9.93 -10.51 2.53
N TYR A 71 9.57 -9.36 3.08
CA TYR A 71 10.06 -8.90 4.39
C TYR A 71 9.67 -9.85 5.53
N LEU A 72 8.44 -10.39 5.48
CA LEU A 72 7.94 -11.32 6.48
C LEU A 72 8.55 -12.72 6.38
N LEU A 73 8.71 -13.25 5.15
CA LEU A 73 9.28 -14.58 4.94
C LEU A 73 10.79 -14.64 5.17
N GLY A 74 11.49 -13.50 5.18
CA GLY A 74 12.93 -13.43 5.34
C GLY A 74 13.46 -13.67 6.76
N LEU A 75 12.59 -13.78 7.78
CA LEU A 75 13.01 -13.86 9.18
C LEU A 75 12.11 -14.83 9.98
N PRO A 76 12.68 -15.65 10.89
CA PRO A 76 11.87 -16.36 11.88
C PRO A 76 11.11 -15.34 12.74
N MET A 77 9.85 -15.67 13.05
CA MET A 77 8.93 -14.72 13.68
C MET A 77 8.28 -15.36 14.91
N LYS A 78 8.17 -14.60 15.99
CA LYS A 78 7.35 -14.92 17.17
C LYS A 78 5.98 -14.23 17.10
N PRO A 79 4.95 -14.68 17.84
CA PRO A 79 3.62 -14.04 17.87
C PRO A 79 3.67 -12.53 18.11
N GLU A 80 4.44 -12.16 19.11
CA GLU A 80 4.64 -10.78 19.55
C GLU A 80 5.31 -9.89 18.49
N ASP A 81 5.96 -10.46 17.48
CA ASP A 81 6.65 -9.69 16.44
C ASP A 81 5.72 -9.22 15.32
N ILE A 82 4.53 -9.81 15.17
CA ILE A 82 3.62 -9.51 14.04
C ILE A 82 3.27 -8.03 14.02
N SER A 83 2.72 -7.51 15.13
CA SER A 83 2.27 -6.12 15.20
C SER A 83 3.43 -5.15 14.99
N ARG A 84 4.60 -5.44 15.58
CA ARG A 84 5.81 -4.64 15.37
C ARG A 84 6.25 -4.63 13.91
N ARG A 85 6.20 -5.77 13.21
CA ARG A 85 6.59 -5.88 11.80
C ARG A 85 5.60 -5.17 10.87
N VAL A 86 4.29 -5.25 11.15
CA VAL A 86 3.27 -4.48 10.44
C VAL A 86 3.56 -2.99 10.57
N ILE A 87 3.75 -2.51 11.81
CA ILE A 87 4.02 -1.08 12.07
C ILE A 87 5.31 -0.64 11.38
N ASN A 88 6.41 -1.39 11.54
CA ASN A 88 7.69 -1.05 10.92
C ASN A 88 7.63 -1.00 9.40
N PHE A 89 6.75 -1.81 8.78
CA PHE A 89 6.54 -1.79 7.35
C PHE A 89 5.65 -0.62 6.89
N LEU A 90 4.60 -0.29 7.65
CA LEU A 90 3.67 0.79 7.31
C LEU A 90 4.22 2.18 7.62
N TRP A 91 5.01 2.31 8.68
CA TRP A 91 5.49 3.60 9.20
C TRP A 91 6.22 4.48 8.15
N PRO A 92 7.13 3.94 7.31
CA PRO A 92 7.77 4.72 6.25
C PRO A 92 6.78 5.28 5.23
N HIS A 93 5.60 4.67 5.11
CA HIS A 93 4.55 5.04 4.15
C HIS A 93 3.37 5.77 4.81
N ARG A 94 3.47 6.16 6.08
CA ARG A 94 2.36 6.75 6.86
C ARG A 94 1.68 7.92 6.17
N GLN A 95 2.46 8.81 5.53
CA GLN A 95 1.90 9.98 4.84
C GLN A 95 0.95 9.56 3.71
N ARG A 96 1.32 8.54 2.94
CA ARG A 96 0.46 7.99 1.88
C ARG A 96 -0.80 7.35 2.45
N VAL A 97 -0.68 6.62 3.57
CA VAL A 97 -1.84 6.04 4.26
C VAL A 97 -2.80 7.13 4.72
N VAL A 98 -2.28 8.21 5.31
CA VAL A 98 -3.08 9.36 5.74
C VAL A 98 -3.75 10.05 4.55
N ILE A 99 -3.05 10.28 3.45
CA ILE A 99 -3.62 10.87 2.23
C ILE A 99 -4.75 9.98 1.67
N LEU A 100 -4.55 8.66 1.62
CA LEU A 100 -5.58 7.72 1.17
C LEU A 100 -6.80 7.74 2.09
N ALA A 101 -6.59 7.79 3.42
CA ALA A 101 -7.68 7.82 4.38
C ALA A 101 -8.50 9.11 4.27
N ARG A 102 -7.84 10.28 4.21
CA ARG A 102 -8.49 11.58 4.09
C ARG A 102 -9.27 11.75 2.78
N ASN A 103 -8.84 11.07 1.72
CA ASN A 103 -9.51 11.07 0.42
C ASN A 103 -10.53 9.91 0.26
N ASN A 104 -10.90 9.19 1.33
CA ASN A 104 -11.81 8.03 1.28
C ASN A 104 -11.37 6.89 0.32
N LEU A 105 -10.08 6.83 -0.03
CA LEU A 105 -9.51 5.84 -0.95
C LEU A 105 -8.98 4.60 -0.23
N LEU A 106 -8.64 4.70 1.06
CA LEU A 106 -7.98 3.63 1.79
C LEU A 106 -8.86 2.37 1.88
N VAL A 107 -10.10 2.51 2.36
CA VAL A 107 -11.00 1.36 2.54
C VAL A 107 -11.34 0.70 1.20
N PRO A 108 -11.78 1.43 0.15
CA PRO A 108 -12.05 0.81 -1.16
C PRO A 108 -10.83 0.10 -1.76
N LEU A 109 -9.63 0.67 -1.59
CA LEU A 109 -8.39 0.05 -2.05
C LEU A 109 -8.13 -1.26 -1.31
N LEU A 110 -8.24 -1.29 0.03
CA LEU A 110 -8.05 -2.51 0.81
C LEU A 110 -9.13 -3.57 0.50
N THR A 111 -10.39 -3.17 0.35
CA THR A 111 -11.49 -4.08 0.01
C THR A 111 -11.27 -4.76 -1.34
N ARG A 112 -10.81 -4.02 -2.35
CA ARG A 112 -10.52 -4.59 -3.69
C ARG A 112 -9.43 -5.65 -3.66
N HIS A 113 -8.48 -5.53 -2.73
CA HIS A 113 -7.34 -6.44 -2.58
C HIS A 113 -7.47 -7.39 -1.38
N ILE A 114 -8.65 -7.49 -0.76
CA ILE A 114 -8.84 -8.23 0.48
C ILE A 114 -8.43 -9.70 0.36
N SER A 115 -8.72 -10.34 -0.77
CA SER A 115 -8.32 -11.73 -1.02
C SER A 115 -6.80 -11.88 -1.05
N LYS A 116 -6.10 -11.01 -1.77
CA LYS A 116 -4.63 -11.02 -1.83
C LYS A 116 -4.00 -10.74 -0.47
N ILE A 117 -4.59 -9.82 0.30
CA ILE A 117 -4.15 -9.53 1.68
C ILE A 117 -4.36 -10.76 2.56
N ALA A 118 -5.52 -11.40 2.47
CA ALA A 118 -5.84 -12.61 3.23
C ALA A 118 -4.87 -13.76 2.86
N ASP A 119 -4.66 -14.02 1.58
CA ASP A 119 -3.72 -15.05 1.09
C ASP A 119 -2.31 -14.81 1.62
N MET A 120 -1.82 -13.57 1.51
CA MET A 120 -0.53 -13.18 2.07
C MET A 120 -0.46 -13.43 3.59
N LEU A 121 -1.52 -13.13 4.34
CA LEU A 121 -1.57 -13.37 5.80
C LEU A 121 -1.69 -14.86 6.16
N LEU A 122 -2.26 -15.68 5.27
CA LEU A 122 -2.35 -17.14 5.43
C LEU A 122 -1.01 -17.82 5.12
N ASP A 123 -0.28 -17.34 4.11
CA ASP A 123 1.04 -17.84 3.71
C ASP A 123 2.12 -17.65 4.78
N ILE A 124 1.94 -16.65 5.66
CA ILE A 124 2.80 -16.50 6.83
C ILE A 124 2.56 -17.71 7.73
N ARG A 125 3.51 -18.65 7.72
CA ARG A 125 3.57 -19.76 8.68
C ARG A 125 3.83 -19.17 10.06
N VAL A 126 2.75 -18.89 10.78
CA VAL A 126 2.76 -18.54 12.20
C VAL A 126 2.55 -19.83 13.02
N PRO A 127 3.59 -20.36 13.69
CA PRO A 127 3.51 -21.61 14.46
C PRO A 127 2.36 -21.72 15.47
N TRP A 128 1.77 -20.61 15.92
CA TRP A 128 0.83 -20.51 17.03
C TRP A 128 -0.60 -20.13 16.61
N ARG A 129 -1.05 -20.47 15.38
CA ARG A 129 -2.44 -20.26 14.92
C ARG A 129 -3.45 -21.18 15.66
N GLN A 130 -3.37 -21.21 16.99
CA GLN A 130 -4.38 -21.71 17.92
C GLN A 130 -5.36 -20.56 18.25
N LYS A 131 -6.65 -20.89 18.28
CA LYS A 131 -7.80 -19.99 18.34
C LYS A 131 -7.76 -18.95 19.49
N SER A 132 -7.00 -19.21 20.55
CA SER A 132 -6.92 -18.41 21.78
C SER A 132 -6.04 -17.16 21.69
N GLN A 133 -5.05 -17.10 20.79
CA GLN A 133 -4.13 -15.94 20.69
C GLN A 133 -4.58 -14.88 19.68
N ILE A 134 -5.51 -15.22 18.78
CA ILE A 134 -6.00 -14.34 17.70
C ILE A 134 -6.73 -13.12 18.29
N VAL A 135 -7.51 -13.32 19.35
CA VAL A 135 -8.29 -12.24 19.99
C VAL A 135 -7.36 -11.16 20.54
N ASN A 136 -6.27 -11.56 21.21
CA ASN A 136 -5.31 -10.61 21.78
C ASN A 136 -4.58 -9.82 20.70
N ILE A 137 -4.21 -10.46 19.59
CA ILE A 137 -3.56 -9.79 18.45
C ILE A 137 -4.51 -8.80 17.79
N ILE A 138 -5.78 -9.15 17.60
CA ILE A 138 -6.80 -8.24 17.04
C ILE A 138 -6.99 -7.01 17.94
N THR A 139 -7.10 -7.21 19.26
CA THR A 139 -7.24 -6.11 20.23
C THR A 139 -6.00 -5.20 20.27
N GLN A 140 -4.80 -5.77 20.12
CA GLN A 140 -3.56 -5.00 20.11
C GLN A 140 -3.38 -4.22 18.80
N LEU A 141 -3.75 -4.82 17.66
CA LEU A 141 -3.75 -4.15 16.36
C LEU A 141 -4.79 -3.03 16.30
N SER A 142 -6.00 -3.22 16.85
CA SER A 142 -7.01 -2.15 16.87
C SER A 142 -6.56 -0.96 17.71
N THR A 143 -5.96 -1.22 18.87
CA THR A 143 -5.42 -0.16 19.75
C THR A 143 -4.30 0.62 19.06
N GLN A 144 -3.32 -0.08 18.47
CA GLN A 144 -2.18 0.55 17.80
C GLN A 144 -2.57 1.28 16.51
N LEU A 145 -3.60 0.80 15.78
CA LEU A 145 -4.12 1.48 14.60
C LEU A 145 -4.91 2.74 14.96
N VAL A 146 -5.67 2.74 16.06
CA VAL A 146 -6.33 3.94 16.56
C VAL A 146 -5.29 4.98 16.96
N ASP A 147 -4.29 4.61 17.75
CA ASP A 147 -3.22 5.53 18.14
C ASP A 147 -2.46 6.07 16.92
N PHE A 148 -2.17 5.23 15.92
CA PHE A 148 -1.50 5.63 14.67
C PHE A 148 -2.32 6.60 13.79
N VAL A 149 -3.65 6.55 13.84
CA VAL A 149 -4.53 7.39 13.01
C VAL A 149 -4.82 8.74 13.68
N TYR A 150 -4.81 8.80 15.02
CA TYR A 150 -5.18 9.99 15.79
C TYR A 150 -4.00 10.75 16.41
N SER A 151 -2.76 10.31 16.20
CA SER A 151 -1.51 11.04 16.53
C SER A 151 -0.95 11.81 15.34
#